data_AF-A0AAP2CGD9-F1
#
_entry.id   AF-A0AAP2CGD9-F1
#
_cell.length_a   1.000
_cell.length_b   1.000
_cell.length_c   1.000
_cell.angle_alpha   90.00
_cell.angle_beta   90.00
_cell.angle_gamma   90.00
#
_symmetry.space_group_name_H-M   'P 1'
#
loop_
_entity.id
_entity.type
_entity.pdbx_description
1 polymer ?
#
loop_
_entity_poly.entity_id
_entity_poly.type
_entity_poly.pdbx_seq_one_letter_code
_entity_poly.pdbx_strand_id
1 'polypeptide(L)'
;MKTKLIFFWEMIKTSFWFIPALIVSTAIALAFFLIHVDSKYSMEPFGLFDYIITEDVDSARAILSTIAGAMLNVTSIVFSITLVALTLASSEYGSRLLRNFMNDRLNQTVLGAYIATFMFCLLIMRVVREGDGSTDEFIPNISIIATLIIALANIFLLIAYIHHIAVIIQADNIISDVSDKLNKSLNHIFPTSIGKENLEQDETFINKYIQKIPYKDFVYAEESGYLQLINGNDLIKFAKKNDLILVVKFRPGDLIVKGSELVQVHANKILEEGQADGIRESFVISHARTPTQDAQFAIHQLVEVIARALSPGINDPFTAITALDKLISNLSELADKKFPSPYRFDEGDRLRLVVKCLDFSGMADAAFNQVRQYGKENPSVLIRLMEGLSIVNKFIKMKDREEVILKHAHMAMRAGEDSFSEPEDLKDLRERYNRVLNQPPHDPSEGD
;
A
#
# COMPACT_ATOMS: atom_id res chain seq x y z
N MET A 1 8.54 -18.77 -12.64
CA MET A 1 7.12 -19.09 -12.27
C MET A 1 6.69 -18.71 -10.84
N LYS A 2 7.44 -19.04 -9.77
CA LYS A 2 6.99 -18.78 -8.37
C LYS A 2 6.78 -17.28 -8.05
N THR A 3 7.64 -16.40 -8.56
CA THR A 3 7.55 -14.94 -8.37
C THR A 3 6.25 -14.34 -8.91
N LYS A 4 5.88 -14.69 -10.15
CA LYS A 4 4.61 -14.27 -10.75
C LYS A 4 3.40 -14.80 -9.99
N LEU A 5 3.50 -16.00 -9.40
CA LEU A 5 2.42 -16.59 -8.61
C LEU A 5 2.22 -15.90 -7.26
N ILE A 6 3.30 -15.58 -6.56
CA ILE A 6 3.27 -14.81 -5.29
C ILE A 6 2.69 -13.43 -5.55
N PHE A 7 3.16 -12.77 -6.61
CA PHE A 7 2.64 -11.46 -7.02
C PHE A 7 1.17 -11.53 -7.44
N PHE A 8 0.77 -12.55 -8.19
CA PHE A 8 -0.63 -12.76 -8.58
C PHE A 8 -1.52 -13.03 -7.37
N TRP A 9 -1.03 -13.77 -6.38
CA TRP A 9 -1.72 -13.99 -5.11
C TRP A 9 -1.86 -12.70 -4.30
N GLU A 10 -0.83 -11.85 -4.27
CA GLU A 10 -0.93 -10.50 -3.70
C GLU A 10 -1.96 -9.65 -4.45
N MET A 11 -1.97 -9.70 -5.78
CA MET A 11 -2.97 -9.01 -6.60
C MET A 11 -4.40 -9.45 -6.28
N ILE A 12 -4.64 -10.77 -6.21
CA ILE A 12 -5.95 -11.33 -5.85
C ILE A 12 -6.36 -10.86 -4.46
N LYS A 13 -5.46 -10.91 -3.48
CA LYS A 13 -5.74 -10.42 -2.12
C LYS A 13 -6.07 -8.93 -2.08
N THR A 14 -5.47 -8.14 -2.98
CA THR A 14 -5.76 -6.70 -3.11
C THR A 14 -6.96 -6.40 -4.01
N SER A 15 -7.65 -7.42 -4.54
CA SER A 15 -8.86 -7.25 -5.34
C SER A 15 -10.05 -6.91 -4.46
N PHE A 16 -10.82 -5.92 -4.89
CA PHE A 16 -12.07 -5.50 -4.23
C PHE A 16 -13.09 -6.63 -4.09
N TRP A 17 -13.10 -7.60 -5.02
CA TRP A 17 -14.13 -8.64 -5.10
C TRP A 17 -13.74 -9.96 -4.43
N PHE A 18 -12.47 -10.13 -4.05
CA PHE A 18 -12.01 -11.42 -3.54
C PHE A 18 -12.64 -11.77 -2.18
N ILE A 19 -12.61 -10.84 -1.21
CA ILE A 19 -13.25 -11.05 0.10
C ILE A 19 -14.78 -11.19 -0.03
N PRO A 20 -15.50 -10.33 -0.78
CA PRO A 20 -16.93 -10.53 -1.01
C PRO A 20 -17.29 -11.90 -1.58
N ALA A 21 -16.57 -12.35 -2.61
CA ALA A 21 -16.81 -13.65 -3.24
C ALA A 21 -16.59 -14.81 -2.25
N LEU A 22 -15.59 -14.71 -1.38
CA LEU A 22 -15.34 -15.69 -0.33
C LEU A 22 -16.47 -15.72 0.72
N ILE A 23 -16.95 -14.56 1.16
CA ILE A 23 -18.05 -14.45 2.12
C ILE A 23 -19.35 -15.04 1.52
N VAL A 24 -19.66 -14.69 0.28
CA VAL A 24 -20.83 -15.24 -0.44
C VAL A 24 -20.72 -16.76 -0.57
N SER A 25 -19.56 -17.27 -0.98
CA SER A 25 -19.32 -18.72 -1.09
C SER A 25 -19.51 -19.44 0.25
N THR A 26 -19.04 -18.83 1.34
CA THR A 26 -19.20 -19.35 2.71
C THR A 26 -20.66 -19.34 3.13
N ALA A 27 -21.43 -18.30 2.82
CA ALA A 27 -22.85 -18.23 3.11
C ALA A 27 -23.67 -19.25 2.30
N ILE A 28 -23.31 -19.50 1.04
CA ILE A 28 -23.92 -20.57 0.23
C ILE A 28 -23.67 -21.94 0.88
N ALA A 29 -22.42 -22.22 1.28
CA ALA A 29 -22.09 -23.47 1.98
C ALA A 29 -22.84 -23.61 3.32
N LEU A 30 -22.93 -22.51 4.08
CA LEU A 30 -23.67 -22.47 5.34
C LEU A 30 -25.18 -22.70 5.13
N ALA A 31 -25.76 -22.15 4.06
CA ALA A 31 -27.17 -22.36 3.73
C ALA A 31 -27.45 -23.85 3.47
N PHE A 32 -26.66 -24.50 2.61
CA PHE A 32 -26.81 -25.94 2.36
C PHE A 32 -26.62 -26.79 3.62
N PHE A 33 -25.67 -26.41 4.47
CA PHE A 33 -25.46 -27.07 5.75
C PHE A 33 -26.67 -26.94 6.66
N LEU A 34 -27.22 -25.73 6.84
CA LEU A 34 -28.37 -25.50 7.70
C LEU A 34 -29.65 -26.15 7.15
N ILE A 35 -29.87 -26.11 5.83
CA ILE A 35 -30.96 -26.87 5.18
C ILE A 35 -30.86 -28.36 5.49
N HIS A 36 -29.66 -28.94 5.43
CA HIS A 36 -29.44 -30.35 5.76
C HIS A 36 -29.70 -30.64 7.24
N VAL A 37 -29.33 -29.72 8.14
CA VAL A 37 -29.63 -29.83 9.57
C VAL A 37 -31.14 -29.75 9.82
N ASP A 38 -31.83 -28.76 9.24
CA ASP A 38 -33.29 -28.59 9.31
C ASP A 38 -34.04 -29.83 8.78
N SER A 39 -33.50 -30.51 7.76
CA SER A 39 -34.10 -31.75 7.24
C SER A 39 -33.99 -32.96 8.17
N LYS A 40 -33.07 -32.92 9.15
CA LYS A 40 -32.80 -34.05 10.07
C LYS A 40 -33.29 -33.79 11.49
N TYR A 41 -33.30 -32.53 11.91
CA TYR A 41 -33.63 -32.12 13.26
C TYR A 41 -34.78 -31.13 13.21
N SER A 42 -35.98 -31.58 13.56
CA SER A 42 -37.10 -30.69 13.85
C SER A 42 -36.85 -30.05 15.21
N MET A 43 -36.68 -28.72 15.25
CA MET A 43 -36.61 -27.99 16.51
C MET A 43 -38.01 -27.96 17.11
N GLU A 44 -38.22 -28.66 18.23
CA GLU A 44 -39.41 -28.41 19.07
C GLU A 44 -39.25 -27.03 19.73
N PRO A 45 -40.29 -26.18 19.74
CA PRO A 45 -40.20 -24.85 20.33
C PRO A 45 -39.82 -24.92 21.82
N PHE A 46 -38.75 -24.24 22.22
CA PHE A 46 -38.33 -24.19 23.63
C PHE A 46 -37.95 -22.76 24.05
N GLY A 47 -38.64 -22.23 25.06
CA GLY A 47 -38.33 -20.93 25.68
C GLY A 47 -38.61 -19.73 24.77
N LEU A 48 -37.70 -18.76 24.72
CA LEU A 48 -37.86 -17.53 23.92
C LEU A 48 -37.93 -17.78 22.39
N PHE A 49 -37.51 -18.95 21.91
CA PHE A 49 -37.56 -19.31 20.50
C PHE A 49 -38.99 -19.58 20.01
N ASP A 50 -39.94 -19.87 20.91
CA ASP A 50 -41.35 -20.09 20.58
C ASP A 50 -42.00 -18.85 19.95
N TYR A 51 -41.56 -17.65 20.35
CA TYR A 51 -42.01 -16.38 19.75
C TYR A 51 -41.39 -16.06 18.39
N ILE A 52 -40.33 -16.78 17.99
CA ILE A 52 -39.55 -16.51 16.76
C ILE A 52 -39.83 -17.59 15.71
N ILE A 53 -40.09 -18.82 16.14
CA ILE A 53 -40.45 -19.94 15.27
C ILE A 53 -41.75 -19.61 14.56
N THR A 54 -41.76 -19.80 13.25
CA THR A 54 -42.91 -19.51 12.42
C THR A 54 -43.59 -20.82 12.06
N GLU A 55 -44.86 -20.97 12.42
CA GLU A 55 -45.66 -22.17 12.11
C GLU A 55 -46.29 -22.13 10.71
N ASP A 56 -46.14 -21.00 10.00
CA ASP A 56 -46.80 -20.74 8.71
C ASP A 56 -45.79 -20.47 7.58
N VAL A 57 -45.98 -21.16 6.44
CA VAL A 57 -45.13 -21.05 5.25
C VAL A 57 -45.13 -19.63 4.67
N ASP A 58 -46.27 -18.97 4.66
CA ASP A 58 -46.39 -17.62 4.09
C ASP A 58 -45.61 -16.61 4.94
N SER A 59 -45.72 -16.72 6.26
CA SER A 59 -44.97 -15.91 7.21
C SER A 59 -43.45 -16.13 7.07
N ALA A 60 -42.99 -17.38 6.90
CA ALA A 60 -41.59 -17.69 6.67
C ALA A 60 -41.06 -17.05 5.37
N ARG A 61 -41.81 -17.19 4.27
CA ARG A 61 -41.48 -16.56 2.98
C ARG A 61 -41.50 -15.03 3.08
N ALA A 62 -42.45 -14.46 3.81
CA ALA A 62 -42.56 -13.01 4.00
C ALA A 62 -41.35 -12.45 4.76
N ILE A 63 -40.89 -13.10 5.83
CA ILE A 63 -39.68 -12.70 6.58
C ILE A 63 -38.46 -12.77 5.67
N LEU A 64 -38.23 -13.91 5.00
CA LEU A 64 -37.07 -14.11 4.12
C LEU A 64 -37.05 -13.11 2.96
N SER A 65 -38.21 -12.86 2.32
CA SER A 65 -38.37 -11.91 1.22
C SER A 65 -38.15 -10.46 1.69
N THR A 66 -38.69 -10.08 2.84
CA THR A 66 -38.49 -8.75 3.43
C THR A 66 -37.02 -8.49 3.74
N ILE A 67 -36.34 -9.46 4.36
CA ILE A 67 -34.90 -9.36 4.62
C ILE A 67 -34.12 -9.29 3.30
N ALA A 68 -34.41 -10.17 2.33
CA ALA A 68 -33.73 -10.17 1.04
C ALA A 68 -33.86 -8.81 0.31
N GLY A 69 -35.08 -8.25 0.26
CA GLY A 69 -35.34 -6.93 -0.32
C GLY A 69 -34.61 -5.81 0.41
N ALA A 70 -34.60 -5.82 1.74
CA ALA A 70 -33.86 -4.86 2.55
C ALA A 70 -32.35 -4.95 2.29
N MET A 71 -31.78 -6.16 2.21
CA MET A 71 -30.35 -6.35 1.93
C MET A 71 -29.95 -5.84 0.54
N LEU A 72 -30.78 -6.02 -0.50
CA LEU A 72 -30.52 -5.44 -1.83
C LEU A 72 -30.51 -3.90 -1.80
N ASN A 73 -31.47 -3.29 -1.12
CA ASN A 73 -31.54 -1.83 -0.98
C ASN A 73 -30.32 -1.28 -0.25
N VAL A 74 -29.94 -1.89 0.89
CA VAL A 74 -28.75 -1.47 1.65
C VAL A 74 -27.48 -1.69 0.84
N THR A 75 -27.37 -2.80 0.09
CA THR A 75 -26.23 -3.04 -0.82
C THR A 75 -26.07 -1.89 -1.83
N SER A 76 -27.18 -1.42 -2.41
CA SER A 76 -27.15 -0.29 -3.34
C SER A 76 -26.71 1.01 -2.67
N ILE A 77 -27.13 1.27 -1.43
CA ILE A 77 -26.73 2.45 -0.66
C ILE A 77 -25.23 2.38 -0.34
N VAL A 78 -24.74 1.23 0.13
CA VAL A 78 -23.32 0.99 0.45
C VAL A 78 -22.46 1.22 -0.80
N PHE A 79 -22.86 0.68 -1.96
CA PHE A 79 -22.15 0.88 -3.22
C PHE A 79 -22.12 2.35 -3.63
N SER A 80 -23.24 3.06 -3.54
CA SER A 80 -23.31 4.51 -3.83
C SER A 80 -22.41 5.33 -2.92
N ILE A 81 -22.44 5.09 -1.60
CA ILE A 81 -21.56 5.79 -0.65
C ILE A 81 -20.09 5.48 -0.93
N THR A 82 -19.75 4.21 -1.22
CA THR A 82 -18.38 3.81 -1.58
C THR A 82 -17.90 4.55 -2.82
N LEU A 83 -18.76 4.65 -3.85
CA LEU A 83 -18.43 5.34 -5.10
C LEU A 83 -18.23 6.85 -4.90
N VAL A 84 -19.09 7.49 -4.09
CA VAL A 84 -18.94 8.90 -3.74
C VAL A 84 -17.64 9.13 -2.97
N ALA A 85 -17.35 8.30 -1.96
CA ALA A 85 -16.10 8.38 -1.20
C ALA A 85 -14.87 8.19 -2.11
N LEU A 86 -14.92 7.22 -3.03
CA LEU A 86 -13.86 6.99 -4.01
C LEU A 86 -13.66 8.19 -4.95
N THR A 87 -14.74 8.82 -5.38
CA THR A 87 -14.71 10.00 -6.25
C THR A 87 -14.09 11.19 -5.52
N LEU A 88 -14.52 11.45 -4.28
CA LEU A 88 -13.96 12.52 -3.43
C LEU A 88 -12.47 12.28 -3.17
N ALA A 89 -12.08 11.05 -2.82
CA ALA A 89 -10.68 10.72 -2.61
C ALA A 89 -9.85 10.92 -3.90
N SER A 90 -10.41 10.55 -5.06
CA SER A 90 -9.77 10.73 -6.36
C SER A 90 -9.66 12.19 -6.78
N SER A 91 -10.55 13.08 -6.32
CA SER A 91 -10.54 14.51 -6.68
C SER A 91 -9.72 15.35 -5.71
N GLU A 92 -9.78 15.05 -4.41
CA GLU A 92 -9.11 15.83 -3.37
C GLU A 92 -7.68 15.36 -3.12
N TYR A 93 -7.44 14.05 -2.99
CA TYR A 93 -6.18 13.56 -2.42
C TYR A 93 -5.23 12.90 -3.43
N GLY A 94 -5.75 12.31 -4.52
CA GLY A 94 -4.91 11.76 -5.58
C GLY A 94 -5.37 10.40 -6.08
N SER A 95 -5.05 10.10 -7.34
CA SER A 95 -5.38 8.81 -7.94
C SER A 95 -4.64 7.64 -7.28
N ARG A 96 -3.45 7.90 -6.71
CA ARG A 96 -2.64 6.89 -6.02
C ARG A 96 -3.25 6.42 -4.70
N LEU A 97 -4.17 7.20 -4.11
CA LEU A 97 -4.84 6.84 -2.86
C LEU A 97 -6.07 5.96 -3.08
N LEU A 98 -6.62 5.91 -4.30
CA LEU A 98 -7.74 5.03 -4.65
C LEU A 98 -7.46 3.56 -4.34
N ARG A 99 -6.21 3.13 -4.55
CA ARG A 99 -5.81 1.76 -4.23
C ARG A 99 -5.93 1.44 -2.74
N ASN A 100 -5.75 2.42 -1.85
CA ASN A 100 -5.93 2.23 -0.41
C ASN A 100 -7.41 1.98 -0.09
N PHE A 101 -8.31 2.79 -0.67
CA PHE A 101 -9.76 2.64 -0.51
C PHE A 101 -10.28 1.30 -1.06
N MET A 102 -9.77 0.86 -2.22
CA MET A 102 -10.17 -0.41 -2.81
C MET A 102 -9.66 -1.63 -2.03
N ASN A 103 -8.58 -1.49 -1.27
CA ASN A 103 -8.00 -2.53 -0.42
C ASN A 103 -8.54 -2.51 1.02
N ASP A 104 -9.59 -1.73 1.28
CA ASP A 104 -10.19 -1.65 2.59
C ASP A 104 -11.04 -2.89 2.90
N ARG A 105 -10.61 -3.67 3.90
CA ARG A 105 -11.26 -4.91 4.29
C ARG A 105 -12.65 -4.70 4.85
N LEU A 106 -12.93 -3.57 5.51
CA LEU A 106 -14.27 -3.33 6.05
C LEU A 106 -15.25 -3.10 4.91
N ASN A 107 -14.91 -2.25 3.94
CA ASN A 107 -15.74 -2.01 2.75
C ASN A 107 -16.06 -3.32 2.01
N GLN A 108 -15.04 -4.15 1.81
CA GLN A 108 -15.18 -5.47 1.20
C GLN A 108 -16.05 -6.42 2.04
N THR A 109 -15.90 -6.42 3.36
CA THR A 109 -16.68 -7.28 4.27
C THR A 109 -18.15 -6.88 4.28
N VAL A 110 -18.42 -5.58 4.34
CA VAL A 110 -19.77 -5.00 4.36
C VAL A 110 -20.51 -5.37 3.07
N LEU A 111 -19.91 -5.11 1.90
CA LEU A 111 -20.50 -5.47 0.61
C LEU A 111 -20.72 -6.99 0.50
N GLY A 112 -19.73 -7.79 0.90
CA GLY A 112 -19.82 -9.24 0.93
C GLY A 112 -20.94 -9.75 1.82
N ALA A 113 -21.09 -9.21 3.03
CA ALA A 113 -22.09 -9.64 4.01
C ALA A 113 -23.53 -9.38 3.54
N TYR A 114 -23.81 -8.21 2.94
CA TYR A 114 -25.15 -7.93 2.42
C TYR A 114 -25.53 -8.82 1.23
N ILE A 115 -24.63 -8.99 0.27
CA ILE A 115 -24.84 -9.88 -0.89
C ILE A 115 -24.98 -11.34 -0.40
N ALA A 116 -24.16 -11.75 0.56
CA ALA A 116 -24.20 -13.08 1.13
C ALA A 116 -25.51 -13.35 1.88
N THR A 117 -26.01 -12.39 2.66
CA THR A 117 -27.28 -12.50 3.38
C THR A 117 -28.46 -12.55 2.41
N PHE A 118 -28.44 -11.71 1.36
CA PHE A 118 -29.42 -11.79 0.28
C PHE A 118 -29.45 -13.19 -0.37
N MET A 119 -28.28 -13.71 -0.76
CA MET A 119 -28.16 -15.05 -1.35
C MET A 119 -28.61 -16.15 -0.37
N PHE A 120 -28.26 -16.01 0.91
CA PHE A 120 -28.68 -16.91 1.97
C PHE A 120 -30.22 -16.96 2.06
N CYS A 121 -30.89 -15.80 2.14
CA CYS A 121 -32.36 -15.73 2.15
C CYS A 121 -32.98 -16.41 0.93
N LEU A 122 -32.45 -16.18 -0.28
CA LEU A 122 -32.97 -16.82 -1.50
C LEU A 122 -32.83 -18.35 -1.47
N LEU A 123 -31.70 -18.86 -0.97
CA LEU A 123 -31.45 -20.29 -0.88
C LEU A 123 -32.36 -20.96 0.14
N ILE A 124 -32.56 -20.36 1.32
CA ILE A 124 -33.48 -20.87 2.33
C ILE A 124 -34.92 -20.83 1.80
N MET A 125 -35.33 -19.69 1.22
CA MET A 125 -36.67 -19.50 0.65
C MET A 125 -37.00 -20.52 -0.45
N ARG A 126 -36.01 -20.94 -1.24
CA ARG A 126 -36.19 -21.98 -2.28
C ARG A 126 -36.63 -23.33 -1.71
N VAL A 127 -36.27 -23.65 -0.47
CA VAL A 127 -36.58 -24.96 0.14
C VAL A 127 -37.90 -24.94 0.92
N VAL A 128 -38.42 -23.75 1.27
CA VAL A 128 -39.72 -23.58 1.93
C VAL A 128 -40.85 -24.09 1.03
N ARG A 129 -41.48 -25.18 1.47
CA ARG A 129 -42.51 -25.91 0.70
C ARG A 129 -43.80 -25.97 1.50
N GLU A 130 -44.88 -25.59 0.84
CA GLU A 130 -46.24 -25.75 1.33
C GLU A 130 -46.67 -27.20 1.08
N GLY A 131 -47.32 -27.83 2.06
CA GLY A 131 -47.81 -29.19 1.89
C GLY A 131 -49.04 -29.21 0.98
N ASP A 132 -48.95 -29.90 -0.16
CA ASP A 132 -50.07 -30.03 -1.11
C ASP A 132 -50.89 -31.32 -0.90
N GLY A 133 -50.68 -32.00 0.23
CA GLY A 133 -51.26 -33.30 0.57
C GLY A 133 -50.52 -34.51 0.00
N SER A 134 -49.57 -34.31 -0.93
CA SER A 134 -48.69 -35.38 -1.48
C SER A 134 -47.24 -35.27 -0.99
N THR A 135 -46.81 -34.08 -0.58
CA THR A 135 -45.53 -33.82 0.08
C THR A 135 -45.74 -33.18 1.44
N ASP A 136 -44.92 -33.54 2.43
CA ASP A 136 -44.94 -32.92 3.74
C ASP A 136 -44.56 -31.44 3.67
N GLU A 137 -45.22 -30.62 4.48
CA GLU A 137 -44.87 -29.22 4.69
C GLU A 137 -43.48 -29.12 5.30
N PHE A 138 -42.64 -28.22 4.77
CA PHE A 138 -41.26 -28.07 5.22
C PHE A 138 -40.90 -26.60 5.44
N ILE A 139 -40.71 -26.24 6.71
CA ILE A 139 -40.25 -24.93 7.17
C ILE A 139 -38.90 -25.09 7.87
N PRO A 140 -37.79 -24.53 7.33
CA PRO A 140 -36.47 -24.62 7.92
C PRO A 140 -36.29 -23.58 9.04
N ASN A 141 -36.86 -23.85 10.21
CA ASN A 141 -36.88 -22.91 11.35
C ASN A 141 -35.48 -22.51 11.85
N ILE A 142 -34.50 -23.43 11.87
CA ILE A 142 -33.13 -23.12 12.33
C ILE A 142 -32.49 -22.14 11.35
N SER A 143 -32.67 -22.36 10.05
CA SER A 143 -32.21 -21.45 9.00
C SER A 143 -32.85 -20.06 9.07
N ILE A 144 -34.15 -19.97 9.39
CA ILE A 144 -34.86 -18.68 9.56
C ILE A 144 -34.31 -17.92 10.76
N ILE A 145 -34.13 -18.58 11.91
CA ILE A 145 -33.52 -17.96 13.11
C ILE A 145 -32.10 -17.48 12.80
N ALA A 146 -31.29 -18.31 12.12
CA ALA A 146 -29.96 -17.92 11.69
C ALA A 146 -30.00 -16.68 10.77
N THR A 147 -30.97 -16.62 9.86
CA THR A 147 -31.18 -15.46 8.98
C THR A 147 -31.47 -14.19 9.78
N LEU A 148 -32.35 -14.27 10.79
CA LEU A 148 -32.69 -13.14 11.65
C LEU A 148 -31.48 -12.63 12.44
N ILE A 149 -30.67 -13.55 12.98
CA ILE A 149 -29.44 -13.20 13.69
C ILE A 149 -28.45 -12.51 12.74
N ILE A 150 -28.24 -13.05 11.54
CA ILE A 150 -27.36 -12.46 10.53
C ILE A 150 -27.87 -11.08 10.10
N ALA A 151 -29.19 -10.94 9.88
CA ALA A 151 -29.81 -9.66 9.52
C ALA A 151 -29.63 -8.61 10.61
N LEU A 152 -29.77 -8.98 11.89
CA LEU A 152 -29.49 -8.08 13.01
C LEU A 152 -28.01 -7.68 13.08
N ALA A 153 -27.09 -8.64 12.87
CA ALA A 153 -25.66 -8.37 12.75
C ALA A 153 -25.35 -7.37 11.62
N ASN A 154 -26.05 -7.47 10.49
CA ASN A 154 -25.90 -6.54 9.37
C ASN A 154 -26.34 -5.11 9.68
N ILE A 155 -27.25 -4.89 10.64
CA ILE A 155 -27.61 -3.55 11.10
C ILE A 155 -26.43 -2.92 11.84
N PHE A 156 -25.79 -3.65 12.77
CA PHE A 156 -24.59 -3.17 13.44
C PHE A 156 -23.43 -2.94 12.47
N LEU A 157 -23.28 -3.83 11.48
CA LEU A 157 -22.31 -3.69 10.41
C LEU A 157 -22.54 -2.42 9.57
N LEU A 158 -23.80 -2.03 9.34
CA LEU A 158 -24.13 -0.78 8.65
C LEU A 158 -23.64 0.44 9.44
N ILE A 159 -23.91 0.46 10.74
CA ILE A 159 -23.50 1.57 11.63
C ILE A 159 -21.98 1.68 11.66
N ALA A 160 -21.28 0.54 11.80
CA ALA A 160 -19.83 0.48 11.74
C ALA A 160 -19.29 0.98 10.40
N TYR A 161 -19.92 0.60 9.28
CA TYR A 161 -19.56 1.05 7.94
C TYR A 161 -19.71 2.56 7.76
N ILE A 162 -20.84 3.14 8.18
CA ILE A 162 -21.09 4.58 8.08
C ILE A 162 -20.06 5.35 8.89
N HIS A 163 -19.80 4.92 10.13
CA HIS A 163 -18.77 5.54 10.96
C HIS A 163 -17.38 5.45 10.30
N HIS A 164 -17.03 4.28 9.79
CA HIS A 164 -15.74 4.04 9.12
C HIS A 164 -15.52 4.93 7.90
N ILE A 165 -16.50 5.00 6.99
CA ILE A 165 -16.41 5.87 5.81
C ILE A 165 -16.31 7.35 6.23
N ALA A 166 -17.11 7.78 7.21
CA ALA A 166 -17.07 9.16 7.70
C ALA A 166 -15.73 9.54 8.34
N VAL A 167 -15.04 8.58 8.98
CA VAL A 167 -13.73 8.78 9.59
C VAL A 167 -12.62 8.74 8.52
N ILE A 168 -12.65 7.78 7.60
CA ILE A 168 -11.61 7.62 6.57
C ILE A 168 -11.58 8.80 5.59
N ILE A 169 -12.73 9.42 5.28
CA ILE A 169 -12.75 10.56 4.36
C ILE A 169 -11.98 11.77 4.93
N GLN A 170 -11.76 11.84 6.25
CA GLN A 170 -11.00 12.93 6.87
C GLN A 170 -9.53 12.86 6.44
N ALA A 171 -9.01 13.97 5.90
CA ALA A 171 -7.65 14.08 5.38
C ALA A 171 -6.59 13.56 6.36
N ASP A 172 -6.72 13.88 7.66
CA ASP A 172 -5.78 13.48 8.70
C ASP A 172 -5.61 11.95 8.80
N ASN A 173 -6.70 11.19 8.66
CA ASN A 173 -6.65 9.73 8.73
C ASN A 173 -6.01 9.13 7.48
N ILE A 174 -6.29 9.68 6.31
CA ILE A 174 -5.67 9.26 5.04
C ILE A 174 -4.16 9.54 5.10
N ILE A 175 -3.78 10.74 5.53
CA ILE A 175 -2.40 11.17 5.68
C ILE A 175 -1.67 10.27 6.70
N SER A 176 -2.31 9.96 7.83
CA SER A 176 -1.72 9.08 8.85
C SER A 176 -1.56 7.64 8.35
N ASP A 177 -2.55 7.06 7.67
CA ASP A 177 -2.45 5.70 7.10
C ASP A 177 -1.31 5.60 6.07
N VAL A 178 -1.15 6.61 5.21
CA VAL A 178 -0.05 6.67 4.24
C VAL A 178 1.30 6.80 4.96
N SER A 179 1.38 7.62 6.01
CA SER A 179 2.58 7.76 6.84
C SER A 179 2.96 6.44 7.52
N ASP A 180 2.00 5.71 8.08
CA ASP A 180 2.24 4.44 8.75
C ASP A 180 2.72 3.37 7.76
N LYS A 181 2.17 3.38 6.54
CA LYS A 181 2.65 2.53 5.44
C LYS A 181 4.07 2.88 5.02
N LEU A 182 4.43 4.17 4.98
CA LEU A 182 5.81 4.59 4.75
C LEU A 182 6.72 4.03 5.84
N ASN A 183 6.43 4.25 7.12
CA ASN A 183 7.26 3.76 8.23
C ASN A 183 7.46 2.24 8.22
N LYS A 184 6.39 1.48 7.92
CA LYS A 184 6.51 0.02 7.73
C LYS A 184 7.44 -0.33 6.56
N SER A 185 7.36 0.40 5.45
CA SER A 185 8.21 0.19 4.27
C SER A 185 9.67 0.61 4.53
N LEU A 186 9.89 1.62 5.37
CA LEU A 186 11.21 2.09 5.77
C LEU A 186 11.98 1.09 6.64
N ASN A 187 11.28 0.20 7.36
CA ASN A 187 11.92 -0.90 8.07
C ASN A 187 12.40 -2.03 7.13
N HIS A 188 11.94 -2.04 5.89
CA HIS A 188 12.27 -3.05 4.89
C HIS A 188 12.65 -2.43 3.54
N ILE A 189 13.51 -1.40 3.57
CA ILE A 189 14.00 -0.73 2.36
C ILE A 189 14.68 -1.76 1.46
N PHE A 190 14.32 -1.78 0.17
CA PHE A 190 15.04 -2.59 -0.81
C PHE A 190 16.52 -2.16 -0.84
N PRO A 191 17.50 -3.06 -0.68
CA PRO A 191 17.44 -4.52 -0.82
C PRO A 191 17.68 -5.30 0.50
N THR A 192 17.32 -4.77 1.67
CA THR A 192 17.63 -5.36 3.00
C THR A 192 17.28 -6.84 3.16
N SER A 193 16.23 -7.33 2.47
CA SER A 193 15.77 -8.74 2.57
C SER A 193 16.41 -9.68 1.53
N ILE A 194 17.44 -9.24 0.80
CA ILE A 194 18.05 -9.99 -0.30
C ILE A 194 19.48 -10.38 0.06
N GLY A 195 19.76 -11.69 0.04
CA GLY A 195 21.12 -12.21 0.25
C GLY A 195 21.78 -11.79 1.56
N LYS A 196 23.10 -11.96 1.63
CA LYS A 196 23.93 -11.41 2.71
C LYS A 196 24.47 -10.04 2.32
N GLU A 197 24.51 -9.14 3.29
CA GLU A 197 25.26 -7.89 3.22
C GLU A 197 26.65 -8.13 3.80
N ASN A 198 27.71 -7.78 3.05
CA ASN A 198 29.06 -7.75 3.59
C ASN A 198 29.56 -6.30 3.58
N LEU A 199 29.73 -5.76 4.78
CA LEU A 199 30.09 -4.35 5.03
C LEU A 199 31.60 -4.11 5.00
N GLU A 200 32.42 -5.16 4.98
CA GLU A 200 33.87 -5.07 5.06
C GLU A 200 34.54 -4.84 3.70
N GLN A 201 33.80 -5.03 2.60
CA GLN A 201 34.34 -4.86 1.25
C GLN A 201 34.09 -3.45 0.70
N ASP A 202 35.18 -2.74 0.42
CA ASP A 202 35.18 -1.42 -0.21
C ASP A 202 34.62 -1.50 -1.64
N GLU A 203 33.77 -0.52 -1.99
CA GLU A 203 33.24 -0.30 -3.34
C GLU A 203 34.37 -0.25 -4.39
N THR A 204 35.52 0.33 -4.06
CA THR A 204 36.65 0.39 -4.99
C THR A 204 37.22 -0.99 -5.32
N PHE A 205 37.21 -1.92 -4.35
CA PHE A 205 37.63 -3.29 -4.54
C PHE A 205 36.62 -4.06 -5.41
N ILE A 206 35.33 -3.90 -5.13
CA ILE A 206 34.26 -4.58 -5.86
C ILE A 206 34.24 -4.16 -7.33
N ASN A 207 34.35 -2.86 -7.62
CA ASN A 207 34.40 -2.37 -8.99
C ASN A 207 35.60 -2.92 -9.76
N LYS A 208 36.78 -2.99 -9.12
CA LYS A 208 37.97 -3.63 -9.72
C LYS A 208 37.78 -5.12 -9.93
N TYR A 209 37.10 -5.82 -9.02
CA TYR A 209 36.82 -7.25 -9.13
C TYR A 209 35.90 -7.55 -10.32
N ILE A 210 34.81 -6.80 -10.47
CA ILE A 210 33.87 -6.92 -11.59
C ILE A 210 34.55 -6.63 -12.93
N GLN A 211 35.44 -5.64 -12.99
CA GLN A 211 36.18 -5.28 -14.22
C GLN A 211 37.17 -6.36 -14.69
N LYS A 212 37.65 -7.24 -13.81
CA LYS A 212 38.56 -8.34 -14.18
C LYS A 212 37.87 -9.50 -14.88
N ILE A 213 36.54 -9.56 -14.85
CA ILE A 213 35.78 -10.66 -15.43
C ILE A 213 35.68 -10.45 -16.95
N PRO A 214 36.12 -11.43 -17.77
CA PRO A 214 36.42 -11.22 -19.18
C PRO A 214 35.18 -11.02 -20.06
N TYR A 215 34.06 -11.67 -19.76
CA TYR A 215 32.84 -11.54 -20.56
C TYR A 215 31.82 -10.66 -19.85
N LYS A 216 31.25 -9.77 -20.66
CA LYS A 216 30.16 -8.87 -20.29
C LYS A 216 29.03 -9.04 -21.29
N ASP A 217 27.84 -9.32 -20.79
CA ASP A 217 26.62 -9.51 -21.57
C ASP A 217 25.46 -8.72 -20.96
N PHE A 218 24.33 -8.65 -21.65
CA PHE A 218 23.17 -7.88 -21.25
C PHE A 218 21.87 -8.66 -21.41
N VAL A 219 21.03 -8.60 -20.39
CA VAL A 219 19.65 -9.06 -20.45
C VAL A 219 18.76 -7.83 -20.66
N TYR A 220 18.00 -7.84 -21.76
CA TYR A 220 17.12 -6.74 -22.13
C TYR A 220 15.68 -6.99 -21.67
N ALA A 221 14.98 -5.91 -21.33
CA ALA A 221 13.56 -5.93 -21.02
C ALA A 221 12.72 -6.23 -22.26
N GLU A 222 11.76 -7.15 -22.16
CA GLU A 222 10.88 -7.53 -23.28
C GLU A 222 9.57 -6.73 -23.32
N GLU A 223 9.26 -6.05 -22.23
CA GLU A 223 8.02 -5.29 -22.03
C GLU A 223 8.33 -3.92 -21.41
N SER A 224 7.43 -2.96 -21.61
CA SER A 224 7.48 -1.63 -20.99
C SER A 224 6.54 -1.55 -19.80
N GLY A 225 6.95 -0.86 -18.74
CA GLY A 225 6.13 -0.66 -17.54
C GLY A 225 6.97 -0.25 -16.34
N TYR A 226 6.36 -0.20 -15.17
CA TYR A 226 7.05 0.06 -13.91
C TYR A 226 7.55 -1.25 -13.31
N LEU A 227 8.79 -1.24 -12.82
CA LEU A 227 9.34 -2.35 -12.05
C LEU A 227 8.67 -2.40 -10.69
N GLN A 228 7.92 -3.46 -10.39
CA GLN A 228 7.19 -3.61 -9.13
C GLN A 228 7.96 -4.44 -8.11
N LEU A 229 8.62 -5.50 -8.58
CA LEU A 229 9.32 -6.45 -7.71
C LEU A 229 10.55 -7.04 -8.38
N ILE A 230 11.62 -7.18 -7.60
CA ILE A 230 12.82 -7.95 -7.92
C ILE A 230 12.93 -9.08 -6.90
N ASN A 231 12.89 -10.32 -7.38
CA ASN A 231 13.17 -11.48 -6.55
C ASN A 231 14.69 -11.71 -6.47
N GLY A 232 15.35 -10.94 -5.60
CA GLY A 232 16.80 -10.99 -5.45
C GLY A 232 17.34 -12.33 -4.96
N ASN A 233 16.57 -13.08 -4.17
CA ASN A 233 17.00 -14.39 -3.67
C ASN A 233 17.05 -15.43 -4.81
N ASP A 234 16.08 -15.39 -5.73
CA ASP A 234 16.13 -16.25 -6.93
C ASP A 234 17.25 -15.81 -7.88
N LEU A 235 17.52 -14.50 -8.02
CA LEU A 235 18.68 -14.00 -8.76
C LEU A 235 20.02 -14.47 -8.17
N ILE A 236 20.19 -14.45 -6.84
CA ILE A 236 21.41 -14.93 -6.18
C ILE A 236 21.57 -16.43 -6.39
N LYS A 237 20.49 -17.22 -6.27
CA LYS A 237 20.53 -18.67 -6.54
C LYS A 237 20.92 -18.94 -7.99
N PHE A 238 20.35 -18.19 -8.93
CA PHE A 238 20.66 -18.30 -10.35
C PHE A 238 22.12 -17.93 -10.63
N ALA A 239 22.59 -16.82 -10.07
CA ALA A 239 23.97 -16.36 -10.20
C ALA A 239 24.97 -17.35 -9.58
N LYS A 240 24.66 -17.95 -8.42
CA LYS A 240 25.49 -18.98 -7.78
C LYS A 240 25.59 -20.24 -8.64
N LYS A 241 24.46 -20.71 -9.20
CA LYS A 241 24.42 -21.92 -10.04
C LYS A 241 25.27 -21.80 -11.30
N ASN A 242 25.27 -20.62 -11.92
CA ASN A 242 25.93 -20.37 -13.21
C ASN A 242 27.25 -19.60 -13.06
N ASP A 243 27.71 -19.38 -11.83
CA ASP A 243 28.88 -18.57 -11.47
C ASP A 243 28.94 -17.18 -12.13
N LEU A 244 27.86 -16.42 -11.98
CA LEU A 244 27.67 -15.08 -12.56
C LEU A 244 27.76 -14.00 -11.48
N ILE A 245 27.99 -12.76 -11.94
CA ILE A 245 27.70 -11.53 -11.19
C ILE A 245 26.69 -10.72 -11.99
N LEU A 246 25.56 -10.40 -11.36
CA LEU A 246 24.45 -9.69 -11.98
C LEU A 246 24.42 -8.25 -11.48
N VAL A 247 24.48 -7.27 -12.38
CA VAL A 247 24.37 -5.84 -12.07
C VAL A 247 23.02 -5.34 -12.58
N VAL A 248 22.07 -5.19 -11.67
CA VAL A 248 20.71 -4.74 -11.97
C VAL A 248 20.69 -3.22 -12.12
N LYS A 249 20.18 -2.74 -13.26
CA LYS A 249 20.23 -1.31 -13.63
C LYS A 249 19.06 -0.48 -13.09
N PHE A 250 17.97 -1.15 -12.72
CA PHE A 250 16.73 -0.53 -12.28
C PHE A 250 16.41 -0.91 -10.83
N ARG A 251 15.69 -0.03 -10.13
CA ARG A 251 15.11 -0.34 -8.82
C ARG A 251 13.58 -0.41 -8.90
N PRO A 252 12.90 -1.08 -7.96
CA PRO A 252 11.45 -1.03 -7.89
C PRO A 252 10.96 0.43 -7.86
N GLY A 253 9.91 0.72 -8.64
CA GLY A 253 9.43 2.06 -8.94
C GLY A 253 9.93 2.61 -10.29
N ASP A 254 11.10 2.23 -10.78
CA ASP A 254 11.62 2.80 -12.04
C ASP A 254 10.76 2.39 -13.25
N LEU A 255 10.62 3.32 -14.21
CA LEU A 255 10.02 3.05 -15.51
C LEU A 255 11.04 2.29 -16.37
N ILE A 256 10.63 1.14 -16.89
CA ILE A 256 11.38 0.33 -17.84
C ILE A 256 10.72 0.45 -19.20
N VAL A 257 11.54 0.66 -20.23
CA VAL A 257 11.11 0.65 -21.63
C VAL A 257 11.60 -0.65 -22.28
N LYS A 258 10.75 -1.31 -23.07
CA LYS A 258 11.14 -2.47 -23.88
C LYS A 258 12.45 -2.20 -24.63
N GLY A 259 13.38 -3.15 -24.56
CA GLY A 259 14.73 -3.04 -25.12
C GLY A 259 15.75 -2.36 -24.19
N SER A 260 15.35 -1.91 -22.99
CA SER A 260 16.29 -1.37 -22.00
C SER A 260 17.16 -2.48 -21.40
N GLU A 261 18.42 -2.18 -21.09
CA GLU A 261 19.35 -3.07 -20.40
C GLU A 261 18.93 -3.32 -18.95
N LEU A 262 18.20 -4.41 -18.70
CA LEU A 262 17.64 -4.74 -17.38
C LEU A 262 18.75 -5.15 -16.39
N VAL A 263 19.63 -6.04 -16.85
CA VAL A 263 20.73 -6.60 -16.08
C VAL A 263 21.98 -6.66 -16.95
N GLN A 264 23.09 -6.14 -16.44
CA GLN A 264 24.41 -6.39 -16.99
C GLN A 264 24.99 -7.63 -16.31
N VAL A 265 25.40 -8.62 -17.09
CA VAL A 265 25.92 -9.90 -16.61
C VAL A 265 27.43 -9.95 -16.80
N HIS A 266 28.15 -10.28 -15.73
CA HIS A 266 29.57 -10.58 -15.78
C HIS A 266 29.78 -12.07 -15.55
N ALA A 267 30.53 -12.70 -16.46
CA ALA A 267 30.73 -14.14 -16.47
C ALA A 267 32.10 -14.53 -17.04
N ASN A 268 32.54 -15.73 -16.69
CA ASN A 268 33.76 -16.32 -17.28
C ASN A 268 33.51 -16.96 -18.65
N LYS A 269 32.24 -17.03 -19.09
CA LYS A 269 31.80 -17.55 -20.39
C LYS A 269 30.60 -16.73 -20.89
N ILE A 270 30.30 -16.84 -22.18
CA ILE A 270 29.08 -16.26 -22.78
C ILE A 270 27.84 -16.92 -22.15
N LEU A 271 26.76 -16.15 -21.98
CA LEU A 271 25.48 -16.68 -21.50
C LEU A 271 24.98 -17.80 -22.43
N GLU A 272 24.55 -18.91 -21.82
CA GLU A 272 23.91 -20.00 -22.55
C GLU A 272 22.47 -19.63 -22.94
N GLU A 273 21.97 -20.27 -23.99
CA GLU A 273 20.61 -20.06 -24.48
C GLU A 273 19.58 -20.36 -23.36
N GLY A 274 18.63 -19.44 -23.15
CA GLY A 274 17.63 -19.52 -22.07
C GLY A 274 18.06 -19.01 -20.69
N GLN A 275 19.35 -18.69 -20.46
CA GLN A 275 19.78 -18.09 -19.19
C GLN A 275 19.23 -16.66 -19.02
N ALA A 276 19.11 -15.90 -20.11
CA ALA A 276 18.49 -14.58 -20.10
C ALA A 276 17.02 -14.63 -19.63
N ASP A 277 16.27 -15.66 -20.03
CA ASP A 277 14.88 -15.85 -19.60
C ASP A 277 14.78 -16.16 -18.11
N GLY A 278 15.67 -17.02 -17.59
CA GLY A 278 15.75 -17.31 -16.16
C GLY A 278 16.01 -16.05 -15.32
N ILE A 279 16.83 -15.12 -15.83
CA ILE A 279 17.04 -13.82 -15.18
C ILE A 279 15.77 -12.97 -15.27
N ARG A 280 15.15 -12.84 -16.44
CA ARG A 280 13.92 -12.05 -16.65
C ARG A 280 12.76 -12.50 -15.75
N GLU A 281 12.61 -13.79 -15.51
CA GLU A 281 11.55 -14.33 -14.64
C GLU A 281 11.61 -13.85 -13.19
N SER A 282 12.75 -13.28 -12.76
CA SER A 282 12.93 -12.72 -11.43
C SER A 282 12.42 -11.28 -11.29
N PHE A 283 11.97 -10.67 -12.39
CA PHE A 283 11.44 -9.31 -12.43
C PHE A 283 9.93 -9.31 -12.69
N VAL A 284 9.21 -8.43 -12.00
CA VAL A 284 7.79 -8.16 -12.26
C VAL A 284 7.66 -6.74 -12.78
N ILE A 285 7.32 -6.61 -14.06
CA ILE A 285 7.05 -5.34 -14.73
C ILE A 285 5.54 -5.26 -14.99
N SER A 286 4.93 -4.11 -14.71
CA SER A 286 3.50 -3.91 -14.92
C SER A 286 3.17 -2.46 -15.26
N HIS A 287 1.92 -2.18 -15.61
CA HIS A 287 1.47 -0.85 -16.08
C HIS A 287 1.43 0.23 -14.99
N ALA A 288 1.46 -0.13 -13.70
CA ALA A 288 1.38 0.80 -12.58
C ALA A 288 2.45 0.53 -11.52
N ARG A 289 2.86 1.56 -10.77
CA ARG A 289 3.74 1.40 -9.61
C ARG A 289 3.00 0.76 -8.43
N THR A 290 3.75 0.09 -7.55
CA THR A 290 3.23 -0.52 -6.31
C THR A 290 4.16 -0.24 -5.13
N PRO A 291 3.63 -0.11 -3.90
CA PRO A 291 4.45 0.11 -2.71
C PRO A 291 5.26 -1.12 -2.26
N THR A 292 5.04 -2.31 -2.84
CA THR A 292 5.59 -3.60 -2.36
C THR A 292 7.11 -3.58 -2.13
N GLN A 293 7.88 -2.94 -3.01
CA GLN A 293 9.32 -2.73 -2.83
C GLN A 293 9.78 -1.29 -3.16
N ASP A 294 8.83 -0.36 -3.39
CA ASP A 294 9.12 1.05 -3.69
C ASP A 294 8.83 1.91 -2.46
N ALA A 295 9.86 2.18 -1.65
CA ALA A 295 9.74 3.04 -0.48
C ALA A 295 9.44 4.50 -0.83
N GLN A 296 9.77 4.97 -2.04
CA GLN A 296 9.41 6.33 -2.47
C GLN A 296 7.92 6.47 -2.80
N PHE A 297 7.22 5.35 -3.03
CA PHE A 297 5.80 5.38 -3.40
C PHE A 297 4.95 6.12 -2.36
N ALA A 298 5.14 5.84 -1.08
CA ALA A 298 4.36 6.49 -0.01
C ALA A 298 4.77 7.96 0.20
N ILE A 299 6.05 8.32 -0.04
CA ILE A 299 6.48 9.72 -0.11
C ILE A 299 5.73 10.45 -1.22
N HIS A 300 5.66 9.86 -2.42
CA HIS A 300 4.94 10.45 -3.53
C HIS A 300 3.42 10.56 -3.28
N GLN A 301 2.82 9.65 -2.51
CA GLN A 301 1.43 9.79 -2.09
C GLN A 301 1.22 11.02 -1.19
N LEU A 302 2.08 11.23 -0.19
CA LEU A 302 2.00 12.43 0.67
C LEU A 302 2.28 13.71 -0.12
N VAL A 303 3.25 13.68 -1.03
CA VAL A 303 3.55 14.82 -1.91
C VAL A 303 2.39 15.13 -2.86
N GLU A 304 1.67 14.12 -3.36
CA GLU A 304 0.47 14.32 -4.18
C GLU A 304 -0.66 14.99 -3.38
N VAL A 305 -0.85 14.60 -2.11
CA VAL A 305 -1.78 15.27 -1.19
C VAL A 305 -1.40 16.74 -1.02
N ILE A 306 -0.12 17.04 -0.76
CA ILE A 306 0.38 18.41 -0.61
C ILE A 306 0.15 19.22 -1.90
N ALA A 307 0.55 18.68 -3.05
CA ALA A 307 0.43 19.36 -4.33
C ALA A 307 -1.03 19.68 -4.67
N ARG A 308 -1.96 18.78 -4.33
CA ARG A 308 -3.40 19.02 -4.54
C ARG A 308 -3.99 19.99 -3.55
N ALA A 309 -3.68 19.86 -2.26
CA ALA A 309 -4.12 20.79 -1.23
C ALA A 309 -3.70 22.23 -1.58
N LEU A 310 -2.50 22.41 -2.16
CA LEU A 310 -1.98 23.72 -2.61
C LEU A 310 -2.42 24.13 -4.02
N SER A 311 -3.20 23.31 -4.71
CA SER A 311 -3.68 23.66 -6.05
C SER A 311 -4.68 24.81 -5.98
N PRO A 312 -4.77 25.68 -7.02
CA PRO A 312 -5.68 26.83 -7.00
C PRO A 312 -7.17 26.49 -6.79
N GLY A 313 -7.58 25.25 -7.10
CA GLY A 313 -8.96 24.80 -6.95
C GLY A 313 -9.34 24.35 -5.54
N ILE A 314 -8.37 23.99 -4.70
CA ILE A 314 -8.59 23.56 -3.31
C ILE A 314 -8.08 24.63 -2.34
N ASN A 315 -6.81 25.02 -2.47
CA ASN A 315 -6.14 26.04 -1.66
C ASN A 315 -6.34 25.83 -0.14
N ASP A 316 -5.97 24.66 0.35
CA ASP A 316 -5.98 24.26 1.76
C ASP A 316 -4.55 24.06 2.29
N PRO A 317 -3.91 25.10 2.85
CA PRO A 317 -2.55 25.02 3.37
C PRO A 317 -2.43 24.14 4.62
N PHE A 318 -3.50 23.97 5.40
CA PHE A 318 -3.46 23.18 6.63
C PHE A 318 -3.32 21.69 6.33
N THR A 319 -4.09 21.17 5.37
CA THR A 319 -3.94 19.79 4.88
C THR A 319 -2.53 19.55 4.33
N ALA A 320 -1.97 20.53 3.59
CA ALA A 320 -0.61 20.45 3.09
C ALA A 320 0.43 20.40 4.23
N ILE A 321 0.26 21.23 5.26
CA ILE A 321 1.12 21.26 6.45
C ILE A 321 1.04 19.92 7.21
N THR A 322 -0.15 19.35 7.40
CA THR A 322 -0.33 18.04 8.05
C THR A 322 0.41 16.93 7.30
N ALA A 323 0.30 16.88 5.97
CA ALA A 323 1.02 15.91 5.16
C ALA A 323 2.55 16.14 5.17
N LEU A 324 2.98 17.41 5.18
CA LEU A 324 4.39 17.78 5.30
C LEU A 324 4.96 17.36 6.66
N ASP A 325 4.21 17.52 7.75
CA ASP A 325 4.63 17.08 9.09
C ASP A 325 4.86 15.57 9.15
N LYS A 326 4.04 14.77 8.46
CA LYS A 326 4.29 13.33 8.32
C LYS A 326 5.57 13.06 7.52
N LEU A 327 5.82 13.76 6.41
CA LEU A 327 7.08 13.63 5.66
C LEU A 327 8.30 13.97 6.53
N ILE A 328 8.24 15.05 7.30
CA ILE A 328 9.28 15.48 8.24
C ILE A 328 9.53 14.41 9.29
N SER A 329 8.47 13.88 9.91
CA SER A 329 8.57 12.80 10.89
C SER A 329 9.25 11.57 10.31
N ASN A 330 8.81 11.11 9.14
CA ASN A 330 9.32 9.89 8.52
C ASN A 330 10.78 10.05 8.07
N LEU A 331 11.16 11.23 7.53
CA LEU A 331 12.56 11.50 7.18
C LEU A 331 13.45 11.69 8.42
N SER A 332 12.93 12.21 9.53
CA SER A 332 13.67 12.29 10.79
C SER A 332 14.00 10.89 11.32
N GLU A 333 13.09 9.93 11.21
CA GLU A 333 13.36 8.52 11.56
C GLU A 333 14.44 7.90 10.65
N LEU A 334 14.57 8.37 9.41
CA LEU A 334 15.59 7.91 8.48
C LEU A 334 16.93 8.61 8.63
N ALA A 335 16.97 9.78 9.26
CA ALA A 335 18.14 10.63 9.36
C ALA A 335 19.35 9.91 9.97
N ASP A 336 19.13 8.94 10.86
CA ASP A 336 20.19 8.12 11.49
C ASP A 336 20.18 6.63 11.04
N LYS A 337 19.20 6.21 10.23
CA LYS A 337 19.17 4.80 9.76
C LYS A 337 20.26 4.54 8.73
N LYS A 338 20.92 3.39 8.86
CA LYS A 338 21.86 2.89 7.84
C LYS A 338 21.10 2.41 6.62
N PHE A 339 21.46 2.94 5.44
CA PHE A 339 20.91 2.44 4.19
C PHE A 339 21.63 1.16 3.77
N PRO A 340 20.89 0.20 3.20
CA PRO A 340 21.45 -1.10 2.87
C PRO A 340 22.41 -1.02 1.67
N SER A 341 23.52 -1.75 1.75
CA SER A 341 24.53 -1.81 0.69
C SER A 341 23.95 -2.32 -0.65
N PRO A 342 24.42 -1.81 -1.81
CA PRO A 342 24.02 -2.34 -3.12
C PRO A 342 24.58 -3.74 -3.41
N TYR A 343 25.57 -4.19 -2.65
CA TYR A 343 26.31 -5.43 -2.91
C TYR A 343 25.74 -6.61 -2.14
N ARG A 344 25.32 -7.65 -2.85
CA ARG A 344 24.70 -8.85 -2.29
C ARG A 344 25.51 -10.11 -2.56
N PHE A 345 25.79 -10.81 -1.47
CA PHE A 345 26.66 -11.97 -1.43
C PHE A 345 25.85 -13.26 -1.25
N ASP A 346 26.38 -14.35 -1.79
CA ASP A 346 25.87 -15.69 -1.47
C ASP A 346 26.34 -16.16 -0.09
N GLU A 347 25.92 -17.37 0.32
CA GLU A 347 26.26 -17.94 1.62
C GLU A 347 27.77 -18.12 1.84
N GLY A 348 28.56 -18.23 0.75
CA GLY A 348 30.01 -18.38 0.77
C GLY A 348 30.77 -17.08 0.51
N ASP A 349 30.16 -15.93 0.84
CA ASP A 349 30.75 -14.59 0.77
C ASP A 349 31.28 -14.21 -0.62
N ARG A 350 30.69 -14.77 -1.68
CA ARG A 350 30.98 -14.34 -3.06
C ARG A 350 29.92 -13.37 -3.54
N LEU A 351 30.37 -12.27 -4.15
CA LEU A 351 29.49 -11.28 -4.76
C LEU A 351 28.71 -11.92 -5.90
N ARG A 352 27.37 -11.82 -5.84
CA ARG A 352 26.48 -12.39 -6.87
C ARG A 352 25.57 -11.36 -7.52
N LEU A 353 25.19 -10.33 -6.78
CA LEU A 353 24.20 -9.37 -7.24
C LEU A 353 24.60 -7.96 -6.78
N VAL A 354 24.58 -7.01 -7.70
CA VAL A 354 24.71 -5.58 -7.45
C VAL A 354 23.40 -4.93 -7.88
N VAL A 355 22.78 -4.17 -6.99
CA VAL A 355 21.49 -3.53 -7.26
C VAL A 355 21.56 -2.03 -7.04
N LYS A 356 20.68 -1.30 -7.71
CA LYS A 356 20.49 0.13 -7.47
C LYS A 356 19.71 0.33 -6.16
N CYS A 357 20.35 0.94 -5.17
CA CYS A 357 19.70 1.29 -3.91
C CYS A 357 19.03 2.66 -3.96
N LEU A 358 18.18 2.90 -2.99
CA LEU A 358 17.72 4.23 -2.62
C LEU A 358 18.65 4.78 -1.54
N ASP A 359 18.90 6.08 -1.57
CA ASP A 359 19.70 6.80 -0.59
C ASP A 359 18.88 7.91 0.07
N PHE A 360 19.45 8.51 1.13
CA PHE A 360 18.80 9.61 1.84
C PHE A 360 18.55 10.82 0.92
N SER A 361 19.51 11.15 0.06
CA SER A 361 19.39 12.25 -0.91
C SER A 361 18.19 12.07 -1.83
N GLY A 362 18.03 10.88 -2.43
CA GLY A 362 16.89 10.59 -3.29
C GLY A 362 15.54 10.59 -2.56
N MET A 363 15.50 10.27 -1.27
CA MET A 363 14.27 10.37 -0.47
C MET A 363 13.93 11.84 -0.12
N ALA A 364 14.93 12.61 0.30
CA ALA A 364 14.77 14.03 0.58
C ALA A 364 14.36 14.82 -0.68
N ASP A 365 15.00 14.54 -1.82
CA ASP A 365 14.65 15.12 -3.12
C ASP A 365 13.21 14.79 -3.52
N ALA A 366 12.78 13.53 -3.31
CA ALA A 366 11.40 13.12 -3.60
C ALA A 366 10.38 13.81 -2.68
N ALA A 367 10.72 14.03 -1.41
CA ALA A 367 9.84 14.62 -0.42
C ALA A 367 9.74 16.15 -0.55
N PHE A 368 10.87 16.86 -0.67
CA PHE A 368 10.89 18.31 -0.47
C PHE A 368 10.87 19.13 -1.76
N ASN A 369 11.31 18.59 -2.90
CA ASN A 369 11.39 19.39 -4.13
C ASN A 369 10.04 19.88 -4.61
N GLN A 370 9.04 18.99 -4.68
CA GLN A 370 7.69 19.37 -5.09
C GLN A 370 6.97 20.18 -4.03
N VAL A 371 7.14 19.86 -2.74
CA VAL A 371 6.58 20.68 -1.65
C VAL A 371 7.03 22.13 -1.77
N ARG A 372 8.32 22.37 -2.00
CA ARG A 372 8.85 23.71 -2.26
C ARG A 372 8.26 24.32 -3.53
N GLN A 373 8.17 23.57 -4.63
CA GLN A 373 7.67 24.08 -5.92
C GLN A 373 6.20 24.51 -5.85
N TYR A 374 5.35 23.73 -5.21
CA TYR A 374 3.93 24.04 -5.02
C TYR A 374 3.69 25.04 -3.88
N GLY A 375 4.50 25.00 -2.83
CA GLY A 375 4.38 25.87 -1.65
C GLY A 375 5.07 27.23 -1.78
N LYS A 376 5.79 27.51 -2.88
CA LYS A 376 6.58 28.75 -3.02
C LYS A 376 5.74 30.02 -2.83
N GLU A 377 4.47 30.03 -3.26
CA GLU A 377 3.56 31.18 -3.16
C GLU A 377 2.75 31.18 -1.85
N ASN A 378 2.98 30.19 -0.97
CA ASN A 378 2.29 30.06 0.30
C ASN A 378 3.28 30.22 1.46
N PRO A 379 3.31 31.40 2.13
CA PRO A 379 4.24 31.65 3.21
C PRO A 379 4.19 30.60 4.32
N SER A 380 3.00 30.25 4.79
CA SER A 380 2.81 29.28 5.89
C SER A 380 3.44 27.91 5.59
N VAL A 381 3.33 27.43 4.35
CA VAL A 381 3.86 26.12 3.93
C VAL A 381 5.38 26.16 3.79
N LEU A 382 5.93 27.17 3.12
CA LEU A 382 7.37 27.25 2.90
C LEU A 382 8.13 27.53 4.20
N ILE A 383 7.53 28.35 5.08
CA ILE A 383 7.98 28.54 6.45
C ILE A 383 7.99 27.21 7.21
N ARG A 384 6.89 26.45 7.15
CA ARG A 384 6.81 25.15 7.81
C ARG A 384 7.79 24.13 7.24
N LEU A 385 8.03 24.15 5.93
CA LEU A 385 9.09 23.35 5.29
C LEU A 385 10.46 23.68 5.89
N MET A 386 10.78 24.96 6.10
CA MET A 386 12.03 25.36 6.72
C MET A 386 12.14 24.90 8.18
N GLU A 387 11.06 24.98 8.96
CA GLU A 387 11.02 24.39 10.31
C GLU A 387 11.26 22.88 10.26
N GLY A 388 10.61 22.20 9.32
CA GLY A 388 10.75 20.77 9.08
C GLY A 388 12.17 20.35 8.77
N LEU A 389 12.84 21.07 7.87
CA LEU A 389 14.26 20.85 7.55
C LEU A 389 15.12 21.04 8.81
N SER A 390 14.83 22.04 9.65
CA SER A 390 15.51 22.24 10.93
C SER A 390 15.25 21.09 11.92
N ILE A 391 14.08 20.47 11.89
CA ILE A 391 13.75 19.30 12.72
C ILE A 391 14.54 18.08 12.23
N VAL A 392 14.49 17.77 10.93
CA VAL A 392 15.21 16.62 10.35
C VAL A 392 16.70 16.74 10.61
N ASN A 393 17.27 17.93 10.46
CA ASN A 393 18.70 18.18 10.66
C ASN A 393 19.18 17.85 12.07
N LYS A 394 18.32 17.99 13.11
CA LYS A 394 18.66 17.60 14.49
C LYS A 394 18.91 16.10 14.66
N PHE A 395 18.31 15.28 13.81
CA PHE A 395 18.46 13.82 13.86
C PHE A 395 19.58 13.30 12.95
N ILE A 396 20.24 14.19 12.19
CA ILE A 396 21.33 13.80 11.29
C ILE A 396 22.64 13.77 12.08
N LYS A 397 23.33 12.62 11.99
CA LYS A 397 24.68 12.43 12.55
C LYS A 397 25.78 12.40 11.49
N MET A 398 25.42 12.18 10.22
CA MET A 398 26.37 12.06 9.12
C MET A 398 26.39 13.31 8.24
N LYS A 399 27.59 13.81 7.98
CA LYS A 399 27.83 15.08 7.26
C LYS A 399 27.27 15.08 5.83
N ASP A 400 27.30 13.95 5.14
CA ASP A 400 26.75 13.82 3.78
C ASP A 400 25.24 14.09 3.73
N ARG A 401 24.50 13.68 4.77
CA ARG A 401 23.06 13.95 4.89
C ARG A 401 22.76 15.39 5.30
N GLU A 402 23.62 15.98 6.12
CA GLU A 402 23.54 17.38 6.50
C GLU A 402 23.61 18.27 5.24
N GLU A 403 24.57 17.99 4.34
CA GLU A 403 24.69 18.69 3.05
C GLU A 403 23.42 18.59 2.19
N VAL A 404 22.70 17.46 2.23
CA VAL A 404 21.41 17.29 1.56
C VAL A 404 20.34 18.20 2.15
N ILE A 405 20.22 18.28 3.48
CA ILE A 405 19.23 19.15 4.12
C ILE A 405 19.57 20.62 3.90
N LEU A 406 20.84 20.99 3.98
CA LEU A 406 21.31 22.35 3.66
C LEU A 406 21.01 22.74 2.21
N LYS A 407 21.22 21.83 1.25
CA LYS A 407 20.80 22.03 -0.16
C LYS A 407 19.32 22.38 -0.25
N HIS A 408 18.44 21.65 0.43
CA HIS A 408 17.01 21.94 0.44
C HIS A 408 16.66 23.25 1.14
N ALA A 409 17.33 23.58 2.24
CA ALA A 409 17.16 24.85 2.95
C ALA A 409 17.54 26.05 2.07
N HIS A 410 18.69 25.98 1.38
CA HIS A 410 19.09 27.00 0.41
C HIS A 410 18.07 27.17 -0.72
N MET A 411 17.57 26.06 -1.26
CA MET A 411 16.57 26.09 -2.31
C MET A 411 15.24 26.69 -1.86
N ALA A 412 14.80 26.41 -0.63
CA ALA A 412 13.59 26.95 -0.03
C ALA A 412 13.72 28.44 0.29
N MET A 413 14.88 28.86 0.83
CA MET A 413 15.16 30.28 1.09
C MET A 413 15.09 31.11 -0.19
N ARG A 414 15.77 30.66 -1.26
CA ARG A 414 15.69 31.32 -2.57
C ARG A 414 14.25 31.40 -3.10
N ALA A 415 13.48 30.33 -2.93
CA ALA A 415 12.08 30.31 -3.37
C ALA A 415 11.23 31.36 -2.65
N GLY A 416 11.46 31.58 -1.35
CA GLY A 416 10.75 32.62 -0.58
C GLY A 416 11.22 34.03 -0.90
N GLU A 417 12.53 34.23 -1.14
CA GLU A 417 13.07 35.52 -1.60
C GLU A 417 12.48 35.95 -2.95
N ASP A 418 12.23 34.99 -3.84
CA ASP A 418 11.66 35.24 -5.16
C ASP A 418 10.13 35.49 -5.13
N SER A 419 9.41 35.04 -4.09
CA SER A 419 7.93 34.98 -4.10
C SER A 419 7.23 35.79 -3.01
N PHE A 420 7.82 35.97 -1.83
CA PHE A 420 7.15 36.65 -0.71
C PHE A 420 7.17 38.17 -0.92
N SER A 421 5.99 38.78 -0.94
CA SER A 421 5.85 40.22 -1.05
C SER A 421 5.89 40.95 0.30
N GLU A 422 5.48 40.28 1.39
CA GLU A 422 5.44 40.83 2.75
C GLU A 422 6.82 40.66 3.45
N PRO A 423 7.49 41.76 3.86
CA PRO A 423 8.80 41.68 4.49
C PRO A 423 8.88 40.86 5.78
N GLU A 424 7.84 40.88 6.62
CA GLU A 424 7.86 40.11 7.88
C GLU A 424 7.77 38.59 7.63
N ASP A 425 7.06 38.14 6.60
CA ASP A 425 7.04 36.71 6.20
C ASP A 425 8.44 36.25 5.77
N LEU A 426 9.16 37.08 5.00
CA LEU A 426 10.51 36.77 4.55
C LEU A 426 11.51 36.75 5.70
N LYS A 427 11.36 37.66 6.65
CA LYS A 427 12.16 37.69 7.88
C LYS A 427 11.93 36.42 8.71
N ASP A 428 10.68 36.01 8.85
CA ASP A 428 10.29 34.81 9.60
C ASP A 428 10.82 33.51 8.95
N LEU A 429 10.85 33.46 7.61
CA LEU A 429 11.54 32.38 6.86
C LEU A 429 13.06 32.42 7.09
N ARG A 430 13.68 33.60 7.04
CA ARG A 430 15.12 33.79 7.24
C ARG A 430 15.57 33.38 8.64
N GLU A 431 14.79 33.68 9.66
CA GLU A 431 15.07 33.25 11.04
C GLU A 431 15.15 31.72 11.14
N ARG A 432 14.22 31.00 10.52
CA ARG A 432 14.22 29.53 10.50
C ARG A 432 15.34 28.96 9.66
N TYR A 433 15.64 29.57 8.52
CA TYR A 433 16.78 29.21 7.69
C TYR A 433 18.09 29.29 8.48
N ASN A 434 18.29 30.37 9.24
CA ASN A 434 19.46 30.51 10.11
C ASN A 434 19.51 29.43 11.21
N ARG A 435 18.36 28.95 11.72
CA ARG A 435 18.33 27.81 12.65
C ARG A 435 18.80 26.51 12.01
N VAL A 436 18.57 26.31 10.70
CA VAL A 436 19.12 25.15 9.99
C VAL A 436 20.64 25.28 9.86
N LEU A 437 21.14 26.46 9.48
CA LEU A 437 22.59 26.70 9.28
C LEU A 437 23.41 26.65 10.58
N ASN A 438 22.86 27.15 11.67
CA ASN A 438 23.58 27.32 12.94
C ASN A 438 23.41 26.15 13.91
N GLN A 439 22.83 25.03 13.46
CA GLN A 439 22.78 23.83 14.30
C GLN A 439 24.18 23.25 14.44
N PRO A 440 24.67 23.03 15.67
CA PRO A 440 25.95 22.38 15.85
C PRO A 440 25.88 20.95 15.28
N PRO A 441 26.95 20.47 14.61
CA PRO A 441 27.01 19.07 14.18
C PRO A 441 26.80 18.20 15.42
N HIS A 442 25.87 17.25 15.33
CA HIS A 442 25.56 16.38 16.46
C HIS A 442 26.83 15.61 16.87
N ASP A 443 27.31 15.83 18.09
CA ASP A 443 28.44 15.09 18.63
C ASP A 443 27.97 13.66 18.96
N PRO A 444 28.50 12.61 18.29
CA PRO A 444 28.12 11.23 18.57
C PRO A 444 28.56 10.74 19.97
N SER A 445 29.30 11.55 20.74
CA SER A 445 29.72 11.24 22.11
C SER A 445 28.74 11.68 23.21
N GLU A 446 27.66 12.40 22.89
CA GLU A 446 26.65 12.85 23.87
C GLU A 446 25.38 11.96 23.91
N GLY A 447 25.54 10.63 23.91
CA GLY A 447 24.41 9.69 24.06
C GLY A 447 24.72 8.52 24.99
N ASP A 448 24.27 8.64 26.24
CA ASP A 448 24.06 7.53 27.20
C ASP A 448 22.71 6.82 26.94
#